data_AF-A0A8T1TQ75-F1
#
_entry.id   AF-A0A8T1TQ75-F1
#
_cell.length_a   1.000
_cell.length_b   1.000
_cell.length_c   1.000
_cell.angle_alpha   90.00
_cell.angle_beta   90.00
_cell.angle_gamma   90.00
#
_symmetry.space_group_name_H-M   'P 1'
#
loop_
_entity.id
_entity.type
_entity.pdbx_description
1 polymer ?
#
loop_
_entity_poly.entity_id
_entity_poly.type
_entity_poly.pdbx_seq_one_letter_code
_entity_poly.pdbx_strand_id
1 'polypeptide(L)'
;TWIKLFPRRHKLSLRSRTRQGQTTPQDAQEVCHQFRALILQTIVEKNCVQVYIADQTAVFFEYLPKQTISKRGAKTVWAKCSNKEKARATAMLLADWEAQNTRLFFSLRLYRRSLLKNEKKTTD
;
A
#
# COMPACT_ATOMS: atom_id res chain seq x y z
N THR A 1 8.17 -27.52 -15.91
CA THR A 1 6.69 -27.46 -15.79
C THR A 1 6.10 -26.63 -16.92
N TRP A 2 4.87 -26.93 -17.32
CA TRP A 2 4.16 -26.26 -18.43
C TRP A 2 4.11 -24.73 -18.28
N ILE A 3 3.98 -24.23 -17.04
CA ILE A 3 3.96 -22.80 -16.67
C ILE A 3 5.17 -22.02 -17.22
N LYS A 4 6.37 -22.64 -17.29
CA LYS A 4 7.58 -21.98 -17.83
C LYS A 4 7.70 -22.14 -19.36
N LEU A 5 7.27 -23.29 -19.89
CA LEU A 5 7.44 -23.65 -21.29
C LEU A 5 6.42 -22.96 -22.20
N PHE A 6 5.19 -22.79 -21.74
CA PHE A 6 4.12 -22.15 -22.51
C PHE A 6 4.44 -20.68 -22.86
N PRO A 7 4.83 -19.80 -21.91
CA PRO A 7 5.22 -18.44 -22.24
C PRO A 7 6.43 -18.39 -23.18
N ARG A 8 7.39 -19.31 -23.01
CA ARG A 8 8.59 -19.39 -23.86
C ARG A 8 8.23 -19.72 -25.32
N ARG A 9 7.37 -20.73 -25.53
CA ARG A 9 6.92 -21.15 -26.87
C ARG A 9 6.13 -20.05 -27.58
N HIS A 10 5.27 -19.34 -26.85
CA HIS A 10 4.41 -18.29 -27.42
C HIS A 10 5.01 -16.88 -27.37
N LYS A 11 6.31 -16.76 -27.09
CA LYS A 11 7.02 -15.47 -26.99
C LYS A 11 6.36 -14.49 -26.01
N LEU A 12 5.80 -15.00 -24.93
CA LEU A 12 5.22 -14.21 -23.84
C LEU A 12 6.23 -13.99 -22.72
N SER A 13 6.06 -12.92 -21.95
CA SER A 13 6.82 -12.63 -20.75
C SER A 13 5.89 -12.16 -19.63
N LEU A 14 6.23 -12.56 -18.40
CA LEU A 14 5.69 -11.96 -17.20
C LEU A 14 6.30 -10.56 -17.04
N ARG A 15 5.44 -9.58 -16.77
CA ARG A 15 5.82 -8.19 -16.56
C ARG A 15 5.25 -7.72 -15.25
N SER A 16 6.10 -7.17 -14.40
CA SER A 16 5.71 -6.48 -13.18
C SER A 16 5.67 -4.97 -13.45
N ARG A 17 4.85 -4.26 -12.69
CA ARG A 17 4.85 -2.79 -12.73
C ARG A 17 6.15 -2.27 -12.15
N THR A 18 6.88 -1.44 -12.89
CA THR A 18 8.09 -0.78 -12.36
C THR A 18 7.65 0.20 -11.27
N ARG A 19 7.95 -0.11 -10.01
CA ARG A 19 7.88 0.85 -8.91
C ARG A 19 9.29 1.39 -8.69
N GLN A 20 9.43 2.71 -8.65
CA GLN A 20 10.57 3.31 -7.95
C GLN A 20 10.21 3.28 -6.47
N GLY A 21 10.94 2.44 -5.72
CA GLY A 21 10.83 2.37 -4.27
C GLY A 21 11.74 3.40 -3.61
N GLN A 22 11.42 3.76 -2.38
CA GLN A 22 12.33 4.52 -1.54
C GLN A 22 13.47 3.57 -1.12
N THR A 23 14.70 3.95 -1.42
CA THR A 23 15.89 3.21 -0.96
C THR A 23 16.02 3.39 0.54
N THR A 24 16.21 2.30 1.27
CA THR A 24 16.49 2.35 2.70
C THR A 24 17.80 3.11 2.92
N PRO A 25 17.81 4.17 3.75
CA PRO A 25 19.03 4.91 4.01
C PRO A 25 20.01 4.07 4.84
N GLN A 26 21.31 4.36 4.72
CA GLN A 26 22.39 3.54 5.28
C GLN A 26 22.37 3.50 6.81
N ASP A 27 21.90 4.58 7.45
CA ASP A 27 21.79 4.78 8.89
C ASP A 27 20.49 4.22 9.50
N ALA A 28 19.59 3.65 8.69
CA ALA A 28 18.27 3.21 9.15
C ALA A 28 18.33 2.22 10.34
N GLN A 29 19.35 1.37 10.38
CA GLN A 29 19.53 0.40 11.47
C GLN A 29 19.89 1.10 12.78
N GLU A 30 20.84 2.04 12.74
CA GLU A 30 21.28 2.79 13.92
C GLU A 30 20.13 3.61 14.49
N VAL A 31 19.38 4.31 13.63
CA VAL A 31 18.18 5.07 14.02
C VAL A 31 17.14 4.15 14.67
N CYS A 32 16.93 2.95 14.12
CA CYS A 32 16.00 1.97 14.69
C CYS A 32 16.43 1.50 16.09
N HIS A 33 17.73 1.24 16.29
CA HIS A 33 18.26 0.85 17.59
C HIS A 33 18.12 1.96 18.64
N GLN A 34 18.46 3.20 18.28
CA GLN A 34 18.30 4.36 19.16
C GLN A 34 16.84 4.59 19.54
N PHE A 35 15.94 4.50 18.56
CA PHE A 35 14.50 4.65 18.79
C PHE A 35 13.94 3.55 19.71
N ARG A 36 14.36 2.29 19.51
CA ARG A 36 13.97 1.17 20.37
C ARG A 36 14.43 1.39 21.82
N ALA A 37 15.67 1.82 22.02
CA ALA A 37 16.21 2.08 23.35
C ALA A 37 15.39 3.17 24.09
N LEU A 38 15.06 4.25 23.38
CA LEU A 38 14.25 5.35 23.92
C LEU A 38 12.84 4.88 24.32
N ILE A 39 12.19 4.06 23.49
CA ILE A 39 10.87 3.49 23.83
C ILE A 39 10.95 2.65 25.10
N LEU A 40 11.92 1.74 25.18
CA LEU A 40 12.07 0.84 26.34
C LEU A 40 12.32 1.63 27.63
N GLN A 41 13.18 2.66 27.57
CA GLN A 41 13.41 3.55 28.70
C GLN A 41 12.12 4.28 29.11
N THR A 42 11.37 4.81 28.14
CA THR A 42 10.11 5.51 28.40
C THR A 42 9.06 4.59 29.06
N ILE A 43 8.99 3.33 28.63
CA ILE A 43 8.07 2.33 29.21
C ILE A 43 8.37 2.13 30.69
N VAL A 44 9.65 1.98 31.05
CA VAL A 44 10.09 1.79 32.44
C VAL A 44 9.84 3.06 33.26
N GLU A 45 10.27 4.22 32.77
CA GLU A 45 10.14 5.51 33.48
C GLU A 45 8.68 5.90 33.75
N LYS A 46 7.77 5.61 32.81
CA LYS A 46 6.35 5.94 32.92
C LYS A 46 5.53 4.80 33.53
N ASN A 47 6.15 3.68 33.87
CA ASN A 47 5.48 2.48 34.35
C ASN A 47 4.32 2.05 33.43
N CYS A 48 4.57 2.07 32.11
CA CYS A 48 3.57 1.72 31.11
C CYS A 48 3.24 0.22 31.23
N VAL A 49 2.01 -0.08 31.64
CA VAL A 49 1.53 -1.47 31.74
C VAL A 49 1.19 -2.06 30.38
N GLN A 50 0.69 -1.23 29.45
CA GLN A 50 0.27 -1.64 28.12
C GLN A 50 0.83 -0.70 27.05
N VAL A 51 1.24 -1.26 25.91
CA VAL A 51 1.72 -0.51 24.76
C VAL A 51 0.91 -0.91 23.54
N TYR A 52 0.27 0.07 22.90
CA TYR A 52 -0.48 -0.14 21.67
C TYR A 52 0.28 0.42 20.48
N ILE A 53 0.27 -0.33 19.38
CA ILE A 53 0.79 0.10 18.08
C ILE A 53 -0.41 0.55 17.25
N ALA A 54 -0.40 1.81 16.82
CA ALA A 54 -1.40 2.37 15.93
C ALA A 54 -0.78 2.70 14.57
N ASP A 55 -1.41 2.26 13.48
CA ASP A 55 -0.98 2.61 12.12
C ASP A 55 -2.16 2.88 11.19
N GLN A 56 -1.94 3.73 10.20
CA GLN A 56 -2.91 4.06 9.16
C GLN A 56 -2.55 3.36 7.85
N THR A 57 -3.36 2.39 7.44
CA THR A 57 -3.16 1.66 6.18
C THR A 57 -4.22 1.97 5.14
N ALA A 58 -3.82 1.92 3.87
CA ALA A 58 -4.71 2.08 2.73
C ALA A 58 -5.31 0.71 2.35
N VAL A 59 -6.64 0.61 2.36
CA VAL A 59 -7.37 -0.56 1.86
C VAL A 59 -7.90 -0.23 0.46
N PHE A 60 -7.30 -0.86 -0.55
CA PHE A 60 -7.71 -0.66 -1.95
C PHE A 60 -8.98 -1.47 -2.26
N PHE A 61 -9.93 -0.87 -2.97
CA PHE A 61 -11.18 -1.55 -3.35
C PHE A 61 -10.99 -2.55 -4.49
N GLU A 62 -9.97 -2.36 -5.33
CA GLU A 62 -9.66 -3.24 -6.44
C GLU A 62 -8.25 -3.82 -6.27
N TYR A 63 -8.16 -5.16 -6.34
CA TYR A 63 -6.87 -5.84 -6.35
C TYR A 63 -6.41 -6.02 -7.80
N LEU A 64 -5.50 -5.17 -8.25
CA LEU A 64 -4.88 -5.34 -9.56
C LEU A 64 -3.82 -6.45 -9.50
N PRO A 65 -3.78 -7.35 -10.50
CA PRO A 65 -2.72 -8.34 -10.58
C PRO A 65 -1.36 -7.65 -10.68
N LYS A 66 -0.44 -8.00 -9.77
CA LYS A 66 0.92 -7.43 -9.74
C LYS A 66 1.73 -7.75 -10.99
N GLN A 67 1.38 -8.85 -11.67
CA GLN A 67 2.03 -9.33 -12.87
C GLN A 67 1.02 -9.49 -13.99
N THR A 68 1.44 -9.10 -15.20
CA THR A 68 0.68 -9.28 -16.43
C THR A 68 1.49 -10.12 -17.41
N ILE A 69 0.80 -10.94 -18.20
CA ILE A 69 1.42 -11.73 -19.28
C ILE A 69 1.24 -10.93 -20.57
N SER A 70 2.34 -10.64 -21.25
CA SER A 70 2.32 -9.87 -22.51
C SER A 70 3.32 -10.42 -23.52
N LYS A 71 3.21 -10.02 -24.78
CA LYS A 71 4.22 -10.38 -25.79
C LYS A 71 5.57 -9.78 -25.42
N ARG A 72 6.63 -10.58 -25.54
CA ARG A 72 8.01 -10.14 -25.33
C ARG A 72 8.32 -8.96 -26.27
N GLY A 73 8.90 -7.89 -25.72
CA GLY A 73 9.25 -6.68 -26.48
C GLY A 73 8.10 -5.67 -26.63
N ALA A 74 6.92 -5.94 -26.08
CA ALA A 74 5.85 -4.94 -26.02
C ALA A 74 6.30 -3.71 -25.23
N LYS A 75 6.20 -2.53 -25.85
CA LYS A 75 6.50 -1.23 -25.22
C LYS A 75 5.47 -0.86 -24.15
N THR A 76 4.20 -1.18 -24.42
CA THR A 76 3.06 -0.86 -23.55
C THR A 76 2.26 -2.11 -23.26
N VAL A 77 1.85 -2.30 -22.00
CA VAL A 77 0.99 -3.41 -21.57
C VAL A 77 -0.27 -2.84 -20.92
N TRP A 78 -1.43 -3.22 -21.45
CA TRP A 78 -2.72 -2.81 -20.90
C TRP A 78 -3.13 -3.78 -19.78
N ALA A 79 -3.34 -3.24 -18.58
CA ALA A 79 -3.99 -3.97 -17.50
C ALA A 79 -5.47 -3.58 -17.48
N LYS A 80 -6.37 -4.57 -17.37
CA LYS A 80 -7.78 -4.28 -17.12
C LYS A 80 -7.91 -3.77 -15.69
N CYS A 81 -8.51 -2.58 -15.54
CA CYS A 81 -8.78 -1.98 -14.25
C CYS A 81 -10.23 -1.46 -14.25
N SER A 82 -10.91 -1.52 -13.11
CA SER A 82 -12.28 -1.00 -12.92
C SER A 82 -12.34 0.54 -12.79
N ASN A 83 -11.24 1.23 -13.13
CA ASN A 83 -11.03 2.66 -12.93
C ASN A 83 -11.16 3.11 -11.46
N LYS A 84 -11.06 2.16 -10.50
CA LYS A 84 -11.09 2.40 -9.05
C LYS A 84 -9.74 2.14 -8.38
N GLU A 85 -8.65 2.07 -9.14
CA GLU A 85 -7.30 1.83 -8.59
C GLU A 85 -6.93 2.80 -7.46
N LYS A 86 -7.39 4.06 -7.57
CA LYS A 86 -7.11 5.11 -6.58
C LYS A 86 -8.19 5.22 -5.50
N ALA A 87 -9.32 4.55 -5.67
CA ALA A 87 -10.32 4.48 -4.63
C ALA A 87 -9.77 3.57 -3.53
N ARG A 88 -9.65 4.13 -2.34
CA ARG A 88 -9.17 3.42 -1.15
C ARG A 88 -9.96 3.88 0.05
N ALA A 89 -10.30 2.94 0.91
CA ALA A 89 -10.64 3.26 2.28
C ALA A 89 -9.34 3.41 3.06
N THR A 90 -9.40 4.19 4.13
CA THR A 90 -8.32 4.25 5.10
C THR A 90 -8.73 3.43 6.31
N ALA A 91 -7.89 2.51 6.74
CA ALA A 91 -8.11 1.74 7.96
C ALA A 91 -7.10 2.19 9.00
N MET A 92 -7.56 2.43 10.22
CA MET A 92 -6.70 2.60 11.39
C MET A 92 -6.61 1.25 12.08
N LEU A 93 -5.40 0.71 12.17
CA LEU A 93 -5.11 -0.52 12.87
C LEU A 93 -4.58 -0.16 14.26
N LEU A 94 -5.11 -0.82 15.28
CA LEU A 94 -4.61 -0.75 16.65
C LEU A 94 -4.33 -2.17 17.11
N ALA A 95 -3.10 -2.45 17.50
CA ALA A 95 -2.71 -3.76 18.01
C ALA A 95 -2.06 -3.60 19.38
N ASP A 96 -2.35 -4.56 20.25
CA ASP A 96 -1.68 -4.68 21.53
C ASP A 96 -0.34 -5.42 21.40
N TRP A 97 0.53 -5.33 22.40
CA TRP A 97 1.85 -5.99 22.39
C TRP A 97 1.77 -7.52 22.38
N GLU A 98 0.67 -8.11 22.89
CA GLU A 98 0.36 -9.54 22.76
C GLU A 98 -0.14 -9.95 21.36
N ALA A 99 -0.14 -9.00 20.40
CA ALA A 99 -0.57 -9.20 19.02
C ALA A 99 -2.03 -9.68 18.86
N GLN A 100 -2.86 -9.57 19.90
CA GLN A 100 -4.30 -9.66 19.74
C GLN A 100 -4.76 -8.39 19.01
N ASN A 101 -5.29 -8.57 17.79
CA ASN A 101 -5.92 -7.49 17.03
C ASN A 101 -7.16 -7.01 17.79
N THR A 102 -6.97 -6.09 18.72
CA THR A 102 -8.05 -5.37 19.37
C THR A 102 -8.78 -4.56 18.31
N ARG A 103 -10.07 -4.89 18.10
CA ARG A 103 -11.06 -4.18 17.27
C ARG A 103 -10.47 -3.23 16.22
N LEU A 104 -10.39 -3.71 14.97
CA LEU A 104 -10.25 -2.87 13.78
C LEU A 104 -11.24 -1.69 13.84
N PHE A 105 -10.73 -0.47 14.04
CA PHE A 105 -11.52 0.74 13.85
C PHE A 105 -11.39 1.18 12.39
N PHE A 106 -12.37 0.79 11.57
CA PHE A 106 -12.49 1.33 10.22
C PHE A 106 -12.98 2.79 10.29
N SER A 107 -12.06 3.75 10.23
CA SER A 107 -12.42 5.14 9.94
C SER A 107 -12.54 5.31 8.43
N LEU A 108 -13.73 5.02 7.88
CA LEU A 108 -13.99 5.15 6.45
C LEU A 108 -14.03 6.63 6.04
N ARG A 109 -12.86 7.23 5.78
CA ARG A 109 -12.79 8.58 5.20
C ARG A 109 -12.99 8.47 3.69
N LEU A 110 -14.25 8.49 3.26
CA LEU A 110 -14.57 8.60 1.84
C LEU A 110 -14.11 9.97 1.34
N TYR A 111 -13.13 10.00 0.46
CA TYR A 111 -12.76 11.22 -0.25
C TYR A 111 -13.91 11.55 -1.21
N ARG A 112 -14.85 12.39 -0.77
CA ARG A 112 -15.85 12.99 -1.65
C ARG A 112 -15.09 13.99 -2.52
N ARG A 113 -14.56 13.53 -3.65
CA ARG A 113 -14.04 14.44 -4.67
C ARG A 113 -15.27 15.19 -5.17
N SER A 114 -15.44 16.41 -4.68
CA SER A 114 -16.57 17.26 -4.95
C SER A 114 -16.83 17.31 -6.46
N LEU A 115 -18.10 17.20 -6.82
CA LEU A 115 -18.67 17.63 -8.09
C LEU A 115 -18.47 19.15 -8.21
N LEU A 116 -17.23 19.60 -8.38
CA LEU A 116 -16.90 20.99 -8.71
C LEU A 116 -16.15 21.01 -10.04
N LYS A 117 -16.81 20.49 -11.06
CA LYS A 117 -16.58 20.88 -12.45
C LYS A 117 -17.93 20.83 -13.12
N ASN A 118 -18.61 21.97 -13.18
CA ASN A 118 -19.43 22.44 -14.30
C ASN A 118 -20.22 23.69 -13.89
N GLU A 119 -19.51 24.80 -13.67
CA GLU A 119 -20.08 26.13 -13.86
C GLU A 119 -18.95 27.01 -14.37
N LYS A 120 -18.67 26.93 -15.68
CA LYS A 120 -18.24 28.04 -16.55
C LYS A 120 -18.22 27.49 -17.99
N LYS A 121 -19.28 27.78 -18.74
CA LYS A 121 -19.27 28.23 -20.15
C LYS A 121 -20.69 28.11 -20.74
N THR A 122 -21.43 29.19 -20.64
CA THR A 122 -22.30 29.63 -21.73
C THR A 122 -21.91 31.08 -21.97
N THR A 123 -21.17 31.26 -23.06
CA THR A 123 -21.00 32.50 -23.79
C THR A 123 -22.36 32.99 -24.27
N ASP A 124 -22.63 34.28 -24.09
CA ASP A 124 -23.08 35.21 -25.12
C ASP A 124 -22.37 36.55 -24.89
#